data_AF-A0A8H5JYE7-F1
#
_entry.id   AF-A0A8H5JYE7-F1
#
_cell.length_a   1.000
_cell.length_b   1.000
_cell.length_c   1.000
_cell.angle_alpha   90.00
_cell.angle_beta   90.00
_cell.angle_gamma   90.00
#
_symmetry.space_group_name_H-M   'P 1'
#
loop_
_entity.id
_entity.type
_entity.pdbx_description
1 polymer ?
#
loop_
_entity_poly.entity_id
_entity_poly.type
_entity_poly.pdbx_seq_one_letter_code
_entity_poly.pdbx_strand_id
1 'polypeptide(L)'
;MAQASRQSVMDKVFGSRVDCSVLQTLCLLSLFEHAEGNTIQAGLHLGTAIQLLSGIPKGSFLGDGAEFNNCIRSIFVLHHLQGSVASSVWPTAMSHGEDSSLGISSCSAWLLPPEKSSSCDMDRGIMKFTIPLAQIWRGVRVYASRRVFSDNLPPWNPRSDYSQVTYRHLEIECSVPLKYRFSANQVDKQTPETLQQNRGYWGPYLFTQLVYASIPVILNHPFLLSMRLRHFRHTMPESFVNSSFDAITRHIGWIMYHLDVLEKLDYRMSDPTLAHIVAVVATIHLQHSFVEDFALREKAKAGFEKCLEFLRCMGLTWHGVAAMHENLRKLQQSIQVVPLASGDPGLTRPARQKFSIDTRLLWDILCYEQAGRPDARADGSIYSGLASTHLDPARGTDDDGDGYDLVGSAGIIGHKNVPKDMPLYAPGGGEVSHPIRGRVPSDASGLLGSLQQNIQEGFGSAMEPDNIFPEVHDFGRAIDEWLSLDWGNTML
;
A
#
# COMPACT_ATOMS: atom_id res chain seq x y z
N MET A 1 -5.66 -11.50 32.98
CA MET A 1 -6.10 -12.63 32.11
C MET A 1 -4.99 -13.05 31.14
N ALA A 2 -4.48 -12.16 30.28
CA ALA A 2 -3.44 -12.48 29.29
C ALA A 2 -2.17 -13.15 29.87
N GLN A 3 -1.65 -12.68 31.01
CA GLN A 3 -0.49 -13.29 31.67
C GLN A 3 -0.75 -14.74 32.12
N ALA A 4 -1.92 -15.01 32.69
CA ALA A 4 -2.29 -16.37 33.10
C ALA A 4 -2.46 -17.29 31.88
N SER A 5 -3.07 -16.79 30.79
CA SER A 5 -3.17 -17.51 29.52
C SER A 5 -1.79 -17.83 28.94
N ARG A 6 -0.85 -16.87 28.97
CA ARG A 6 0.52 -17.06 28.50
C ARG A 6 1.23 -18.17 29.28
N GLN A 7 1.17 -18.11 30.61
CA GLN A 7 1.79 -19.12 31.47
C GLN A 7 1.20 -20.52 31.21
N SER A 8 -0.13 -20.62 31.22
CA SER A 8 -0.82 -21.89 30.98
C SER A 8 -0.51 -22.50 29.61
N VAL A 9 -0.46 -21.68 28.55
CA VAL A 9 -0.12 -22.14 27.20
C VAL A 9 1.33 -22.61 27.12
N MET A 10 2.27 -21.83 27.67
CA MET A 10 3.68 -22.22 27.65
C MET A 10 3.93 -23.50 28.46
N ASP A 11 3.27 -23.68 29.61
CA ASP A 11 3.35 -24.92 30.38
C ASP A 11 2.85 -26.13 29.58
N LYS A 12 1.75 -25.98 28.82
CA LYS A 12 1.25 -27.02 27.91
C LYS A 12 2.25 -27.32 26.78
N VAL A 13 2.86 -26.28 26.19
CA VAL A 13 3.85 -26.43 25.11
C VAL A 13 5.08 -27.17 25.60
N PHE A 14 5.69 -26.75 26.71
CA PHE A 14 6.84 -27.44 27.30
C PHE A 14 6.51 -28.85 27.79
N GLY A 15 5.27 -29.05 28.26
CA GLY A 15 4.75 -30.36 28.65
C GLY A 15 4.36 -31.27 27.48
N SER A 16 4.53 -30.85 26.22
CA SER A 16 4.13 -31.58 25.01
C SER A 16 2.63 -31.93 24.95
N ARG A 17 1.77 -31.10 25.54
CA ARG A 17 0.30 -31.26 25.57
C ARG A 17 -0.35 -30.23 24.65
N VAL A 18 0.00 -30.29 23.37
CA VAL A 18 -0.45 -29.34 22.36
C VAL A 18 -1.76 -29.82 21.74
N ASP A 19 -2.82 -29.03 21.94
CA ASP A 19 -4.15 -29.22 21.37
C ASP A 19 -4.55 -27.98 20.52
N CYS A 20 -5.71 -28.00 19.87
CA CYS A 20 -6.16 -26.84 19.07
C CYS A 20 -6.30 -25.56 19.90
N SER A 21 -6.71 -25.69 21.18
CA SER A 21 -6.85 -24.54 22.09
C SER A 21 -5.52 -23.83 22.34
N VAL A 22 -4.40 -24.56 22.37
CA VAL A 22 -3.05 -23.98 22.46
C VAL A 22 -2.77 -23.10 21.24
N LEU A 23 -3.04 -23.58 20.03
CA LEU A 23 -2.84 -22.81 18.80
C LEU A 23 -3.73 -21.57 18.74
N GLN A 24 -5.02 -21.71 19.06
CA GLN A 24 -5.96 -20.58 19.12
C GLN A 24 -5.53 -19.54 20.15
N THR A 25 -5.07 -19.98 21.33
CA THR A 25 -4.62 -19.06 22.38
C THR A 25 -3.35 -18.33 21.96
N LEU A 26 -2.42 -18.99 21.26
CA LEU A 26 -1.24 -18.32 20.69
C LEU A 26 -1.63 -17.25 19.65
N CYS A 27 -2.63 -17.51 18.81
CA CYS A 27 -3.17 -16.50 17.88
C CYS A 27 -3.76 -15.29 18.62
N LEU A 28 -4.56 -15.52 19.66
CA LEU A 28 -5.16 -14.46 20.46
C LEU A 28 -4.11 -13.67 21.25
N LEU A 29 -3.10 -14.34 21.81
CA LEU A 29 -1.96 -13.69 22.46
C LEU A 29 -1.15 -12.87 21.45
N SER A 30 -0.92 -13.38 20.24
CA SER A 30 -0.26 -12.61 19.17
C SER A 30 -1.03 -11.33 18.86
N LEU A 31 -2.35 -11.41 18.70
CA LEU A 31 -3.18 -10.24 18.41
C LEU A 31 -3.19 -9.24 19.58
N PHE A 32 -3.24 -9.75 20.82
CA PHE A 32 -3.17 -8.94 22.04
C PHE A 32 -1.84 -8.20 22.15
N GLU A 33 -0.71 -8.89 22.02
CA GLU A 33 0.62 -8.26 22.06
C GLU A 33 0.78 -7.23 20.93
N HIS A 34 0.22 -7.52 19.75
CA HIS A 34 0.21 -6.56 18.64
C HIS A 34 -0.61 -5.31 18.95
N ALA A 35 -1.75 -5.46 19.64
CA ALA A 35 -2.58 -4.34 20.09
C ALA A 35 -1.87 -3.45 21.12
N GLU A 36 -1.06 -4.04 21.99
CA GLU A 36 -0.21 -3.36 22.96
C GLU A 36 1.08 -2.78 22.35
N GLY A 37 1.36 -3.04 21.06
CA GLY A 37 2.57 -2.57 20.37
C GLY A 37 3.81 -3.44 20.59
N ASN A 38 3.68 -4.57 21.30
CA ASN A 38 4.75 -5.53 21.54
C ASN A 38 4.97 -6.46 20.33
N THR A 39 5.32 -5.89 19.18
CA THR A 39 5.44 -6.60 17.88
C THR A 39 6.34 -7.83 17.92
N ILE A 40 7.39 -7.82 18.73
CA ILE A 40 8.33 -8.95 18.87
C ILE A 40 7.67 -10.09 19.65
N GLN A 41 6.99 -9.81 20.77
CA GLN A 41 6.23 -10.81 21.52
C GLN A 41 5.09 -11.39 20.67
N ALA A 42 4.39 -10.54 19.91
CA ALA A 42 3.38 -10.98 18.95
C ALA A 42 3.98 -11.97 17.94
N GLY A 43 5.11 -11.60 17.34
CA GLY A 43 5.85 -12.44 16.41
C GLY A 43 6.31 -13.77 17.01
N LEU A 44 6.74 -13.79 18.27
CA LEU A 44 7.14 -15.01 18.99
C LEU A 44 5.95 -15.96 19.21
N HIS A 45 4.80 -15.45 19.65
CA HIS A 45 3.59 -16.26 19.81
C HIS A 45 3.12 -16.85 18.48
N LEU A 46 3.07 -16.02 17.44
CA LEU A 46 2.69 -16.47 16.09
C LEU A 46 3.70 -17.47 15.51
N GLY A 47 5.00 -17.20 15.66
CA GLY A 47 6.07 -18.10 15.23
C GLY A 47 6.01 -19.45 15.94
N THR A 48 5.69 -19.46 17.23
CA THR A 48 5.48 -20.70 18.00
C THR A 48 4.28 -21.48 17.45
N ALA A 49 3.15 -20.81 17.18
CA ALA A 49 1.97 -21.47 16.59
C ALA A 49 2.28 -22.10 15.23
N ILE A 50 3.02 -21.38 14.37
CA ILE A 50 3.46 -21.84 13.05
C ILE A 50 4.39 -23.06 13.19
N GLN A 51 5.34 -23.03 14.13
CA GLN A 51 6.26 -24.14 14.37
C GLN A 51 5.53 -25.39 14.86
N LEU A 52 4.61 -25.23 15.82
CA LEU A 52 3.79 -26.33 16.33
C LEU A 52 2.92 -26.95 15.22
N LEU A 53 2.29 -26.12 14.39
CA LEU A 53 1.50 -26.57 13.25
C LEU A 53 2.36 -27.36 12.24
N SER A 54 3.59 -26.91 11.99
CA SER A 54 4.51 -27.57 11.04
C SER A 54 4.93 -28.99 11.49
N GLY A 55 4.83 -29.28 12.79
CA GLY A 55 5.09 -30.59 13.37
C GLY A 55 3.93 -31.58 13.24
N ILE A 56 2.74 -31.13 12.82
CA ILE A 56 1.56 -31.99 12.66
C ILE A 56 1.68 -32.74 11.31
N PRO A 57 1.47 -34.07 11.26
CA PRO A 57 1.48 -34.83 10.00
C PRO A 57 0.32 -34.44 9.08
N LYS A 58 0.58 -34.29 7.77
CA LYS A 58 -0.43 -33.89 6.77
C LYS A 58 -1.69 -34.75 6.85
N GLY A 59 -2.86 -34.10 6.84
CA GLY A 59 -4.17 -34.77 6.94
C GLY A 59 -4.61 -35.09 8.37
N SER A 60 -3.78 -34.85 9.38
CA SER A 60 -4.17 -34.95 10.80
C SER A 60 -4.88 -33.68 11.27
N PHE A 61 -5.71 -33.80 12.30
CA PHE A 61 -6.39 -32.67 12.93
C PHE A 61 -6.31 -32.78 14.46
N LEU A 62 -6.33 -31.62 15.14
CA LEU A 62 -6.39 -31.54 16.60
C LEU A 62 -7.83 -31.21 17.03
N GLY A 63 -8.53 -32.16 17.64
CA GLY A 63 -9.91 -31.93 18.11
C GLY A 63 -10.93 -32.01 16.99
N ASP A 64 -11.77 -30.99 16.81
CA ASP A 64 -12.72 -30.91 15.70
C ASP A 64 -12.03 -30.44 14.41
N GLY A 65 -12.32 -31.10 13.29
CA GLY A 65 -11.66 -30.81 12.01
C GLY A 65 -11.99 -29.43 11.44
N ALA A 66 -13.23 -28.95 11.61
CA ALA A 66 -13.62 -27.63 11.11
C ALA A 66 -13.03 -26.51 11.98
N GLU A 67 -13.05 -26.69 13.29
CA GLU A 67 -12.40 -25.80 14.27
C GLU A 67 -10.89 -25.69 14.00
N PHE A 68 -10.22 -26.83 13.81
CA PHE A 68 -8.80 -26.88 13.52
C PHE A 68 -8.46 -26.18 12.20
N ASN A 69 -9.26 -26.39 11.15
CA ASN A 69 -9.08 -25.68 9.88
C ASN A 69 -9.27 -24.16 10.05
N ASN A 70 -10.31 -23.71 10.75
CA ASN A 70 -10.49 -22.29 11.07
C ASN A 70 -9.26 -21.71 11.81
N CYS A 71 -8.67 -22.47 12.74
CA CYS A 71 -7.46 -22.08 13.44
C CYS A 71 -6.25 -21.96 12.49
N ILE A 72 -6.02 -22.95 11.60
CA ILE A 72 -4.95 -22.90 10.59
C ILE A 72 -5.10 -21.67 9.70
N ARG A 73 -6.32 -21.41 9.21
CA ARG A 73 -6.61 -20.24 8.38
C ARG A 73 -6.34 -18.94 9.14
N SER A 74 -6.64 -18.89 10.43
CA SER A 74 -6.38 -17.71 11.26
C SER A 74 -4.88 -17.47 11.45
N ILE A 75 -4.10 -18.52 11.72
CA ILE A 75 -2.62 -18.44 11.77
C ILE A 75 -2.09 -17.89 10.44
N PHE A 76 -2.60 -18.41 9.32
CA PHE A 76 -2.21 -17.99 7.99
C PHE A 76 -2.48 -16.49 7.75
N VAL A 77 -3.72 -16.05 8.01
CA VAL A 77 -4.10 -14.64 7.82
C VAL A 77 -3.26 -13.75 8.73
N LEU A 78 -3.12 -14.07 10.02
CA LEU A 78 -2.30 -13.30 10.96
C LEU A 78 -0.83 -13.20 10.50
N HIS A 79 -0.25 -14.29 10.01
CA HIS A 79 1.11 -14.27 9.44
C HIS A 79 1.22 -13.31 8.27
N HIS A 80 0.24 -13.33 7.37
CA HIS A 80 0.24 -12.50 6.18
C HIS A 80 -0.16 -11.03 6.44
N LEU A 81 -0.82 -10.71 7.56
CA LEU A 81 -1.16 -9.33 7.94
C LEU A 81 -0.14 -8.68 8.86
N GLN A 82 0.38 -9.41 9.84
CA GLN A 82 1.17 -8.88 10.96
C GLN A 82 2.56 -9.53 11.09
N GLY A 83 2.75 -10.71 10.50
CA GLY A 83 4.04 -11.39 10.54
C GLY A 83 5.15 -10.60 9.86
N SER A 84 6.40 -10.88 10.28
CA SER A 84 7.58 -10.16 9.81
C SER A 84 7.89 -10.40 8.32
N VAL A 85 8.28 -9.35 7.61
CA VAL A 85 8.75 -9.32 6.23
C VAL A 85 10.28 -9.49 6.15
N ALA A 86 11.01 -9.16 7.21
CA ALA A 86 12.47 -9.31 7.30
C ALA A 86 12.91 -10.77 7.49
N SER A 87 12.05 -11.62 8.06
CA SER A 87 12.30 -13.06 8.17
C SER A 87 12.09 -13.74 6.81
N SER A 88 13.13 -13.70 5.97
CA SER A 88 13.20 -14.44 4.70
C SER A 88 13.47 -15.93 4.92
N VAL A 89 12.86 -16.53 5.95
CA VAL A 89 12.77 -18.00 6.04
C VAL A 89 11.80 -18.53 4.98
N TRP A 90 11.04 -17.67 4.30
CA TRP A 90 10.05 -18.07 3.31
C TRP A 90 10.41 -17.54 1.92
N PRO A 91 10.36 -18.39 0.88
CA PRO A 91 10.48 -17.91 -0.50
C PRO A 91 9.35 -16.93 -0.80
N THR A 92 9.69 -15.66 -0.99
CA THR A 92 8.77 -14.68 -1.63
C THR A 92 8.68 -14.95 -3.13
N ALA A 93 9.63 -15.71 -3.68
CA ALA A 93 9.53 -16.31 -4.99
C ALA A 93 8.70 -17.59 -4.88
N MET A 94 7.46 -17.54 -5.38
CA MET A 94 6.95 -18.73 -6.05
C MET A 94 7.72 -18.85 -7.36
N SER A 95 8.91 -19.46 -7.28
CA SER A 95 9.57 -19.98 -8.46
C SER A 95 8.62 -21.01 -9.06
N HIS A 96 8.05 -20.70 -10.23
CA HIS A 96 7.65 -21.74 -11.17
C HIS A 96 8.95 -22.39 -11.64
N GLY A 97 9.44 -23.33 -10.85
CA GLY A 97 10.73 -23.98 -11.04
C GLY A 97 10.91 -24.98 -9.93
N GLU A 98 10.82 -26.25 -10.31
CA GLU A 98 11.17 -27.39 -9.47
C GLU A 98 12.60 -27.19 -8.91
N ASP A 99 12.82 -27.78 -7.74
CA ASP A 99 14.10 -27.92 -7.02
C ASP A 99 14.57 -26.74 -6.14
N SER A 100 14.19 -26.82 -4.86
CA SER A 100 15.07 -26.45 -3.75
C SER A 100 14.73 -27.25 -2.49
N SER A 101 15.47 -28.34 -2.33
CA SER A 101 15.54 -29.19 -1.16
C SER A 101 16.49 -28.57 -0.12
N LEU A 102 15.97 -28.26 1.07
CA LEU A 102 16.63 -28.37 2.39
C LEU A 102 15.73 -27.69 3.45
N GLY A 103 15.00 -28.49 4.23
CA GLY A 103 14.49 -28.16 5.58
C GLY A 103 13.34 -27.13 5.74
N ILE A 104 13.16 -26.20 4.81
CA ILE A 104 12.25 -25.05 4.95
C ILE A 104 10.85 -25.31 4.34
N SER A 105 10.70 -26.43 3.62
CA SER A 105 9.52 -26.79 2.80
C SER A 105 8.29 -27.30 3.59
N SER A 106 8.43 -27.73 4.85
CA SER A 106 7.28 -28.34 5.57
C SER A 106 6.26 -27.32 6.07
N CYS A 107 6.72 -26.11 6.42
CA CYS A 107 5.88 -25.04 6.95
C CYS A 107 4.95 -24.46 5.87
N SER A 108 5.47 -24.23 4.66
CA SER A 108 4.70 -23.70 3.52
C SER A 108 3.56 -24.63 3.10
N ALA A 109 3.71 -25.95 3.27
CA ALA A 109 2.70 -26.93 2.86
C ALA A 109 1.41 -26.91 3.70
N TRP A 110 1.46 -26.45 4.95
CA TRP A 110 0.26 -26.25 5.79
C TRP A 110 -0.38 -24.87 5.62
N LEU A 111 0.41 -23.93 5.11
CA LEU A 111 -0.01 -22.55 4.91
C LEU A 111 -0.63 -22.40 3.51
N LEU A 112 -0.40 -23.35 2.60
CA LEU A 112 -1.24 -23.57 1.43
C LEU A 112 -2.45 -24.46 1.79
N PRO A 113 -3.68 -24.14 1.32
CA PRO A 113 -4.86 -24.97 1.55
C PRO A 113 -4.63 -26.44 1.17
N PRO A 114 -4.96 -27.43 2.03
CA PRO A 114 -5.10 -28.81 1.57
C PRO A 114 -6.28 -28.90 0.60
N GLU A 115 -6.06 -29.44 -0.60
CA GLU A 115 -7.11 -29.65 -1.63
C GLU A 115 -8.30 -30.50 -1.15
N LYS A 116 -8.14 -31.23 -0.03
CA LYS A 116 -9.14 -32.14 0.56
C LYS A 116 -9.32 -31.88 2.06
N SER A 117 -9.41 -30.62 2.47
CA SER A 117 -9.78 -30.25 3.85
C SER A 117 -11.30 -30.18 4.03
N SER A 118 -11.80 -30.46 5.24
CA SER A 118 -13.22 -30.22 5.57
C SER A 118 -13.52 -28.71 5.46
N SER A 119 -14.63 -28.37 4.81
CA SER A 119 -15.00 -26.96 4.58
C SER A 119 -15.07 -26.19 5.90
N CYS A 120 -14.42 -25.02 5.98
CA CYS A 120 -14.49 -24.15 7.15
C CYS A 120 -15.19 -22.82 6.82
N ASP A 121 -15.41 -21.97 7.82
CA ASP A 121 -16.13 -20.71 7.65
C ASP A 121 -15.37 -19.74 6.74
N MET A 122 -14.04 -19.80 6.79
CA MET A 122 -13.15 -18.99 5.94
C MET A 122 -13.26 -19.33 4.45
N ASP A 123 -13.75 -20.52 4.09
CA ASP A 123 -13.90 -20.94 2.69
C ASP A 123 -15.24 -20.48 2.08
N ARG A 124 -16.09 -19.78 2.86
CA ARG A 124 -17.46 -19.41 2.48
C ARG A 124 -17.61 -17.90 2.31
N GLY A 125 -18.51 -17.51 1.40
CA GLY A 125 -18.95 -16.13 1.24
C GLY A 125 -17.80 -15.15 0.94
N ILE A 126 -17.79 -14.02 1.66
CA ILE A 126 -16.78 -12.96 1.52
C ILE A 126 -15.42 -13.37 2.11
N MET A 127 -15.41 -14.23 3.13
CA MET A 127 -14.18 -14.66 3.82
C MET A 127 -13.21 -15.39 2.89
N LYS A 128 -13.74 -16.06 1.85
CA LYS A 128 -12.95 -16.75 0.82
C LYS A 128 -11.89 -15.84 0.18
N PHE A 129 -12.12 -14.53 0.13
CA PHE A 129 -11.22 -13.56 -0.50
C PHE A 129 -10.23 -12.93 0.49
N THR A 130 -10.43 -13.07 1.79
CA THR A 130 -9.55 -12.51 2.83
C THR A 130 -8.16 -13.14 2.80
N ILE A 131 -8.08 -14.47 2.64
CA ILE A 131 -6.83 -15.23 2.57
C ILE A 131 -5.92 -14.76 1.42
N PRO A 132 -6.37 -14.80 0.14
CA PRO A 132 -5.52 -14.37 -0.96
C PRO A 132 -5.20 -12.87 -0.90
N LEU A 133 -6.11 -12.01 -0.42
CA LEU A 133 -5.79 -10.60 -0.18
C LEU A 133 -4.69 -10.42 0.88
N ALA A 134 -4.72 -11.17 1.99
CA ALA A 134 -3.66 -11.10 2.99
C ALA A 134 -2.30 -11.48 2.38
N GLN A 135 -2.25 -12.47 1.48
CA GLN A 135 -1.03 -12.83 0.76
C GLN A 135 -0.50 -11.70 -0.10
N ILE A 136 -1.39 -11.06 -0.89
CA ILE A 136 -1.01 -9.93 -1.75
C ILE A 136 -0.55 -8.75 -0.89
N TRP A 137 -1.25 -8.47 0.21
CA TRP A 137 -0.87 -7.46 1.19
C TRP A 137 0.54 -7.69 1.74
N ARG A 138 0.89 -8.93 2.12
CA ARG A 138 2.29 -9.25 2.50
C ARG A 138 3.27 -8.93 1.36
N GLY A 139 2.94 -9.26 0.12
CA GLY A 139 3.76 -8.92 -1.05
C GLY A 139 3.99 -7.41 -1.20
N VAL A 140 2.95 -6.61 -0.98
CA VAL A 140 3.04 -5.15 -0.96
C VAL A 140 3.88 -4.64 0.22
N ARG A 141 3.75 -5.22 1.41
CA ARG A 141 4.60 -4.87 2.56
C ARG A 141 6.08 -5.18 2.29
N VAL A 142 6.37 -6.34 1.69
CA VAL A 142 7.73 -6.69 1.25
C VAL A 142 8.23 -5.67 0.24
N TYR A 143 7.42 -5.31 -0.77
CA TYR A 143 7.74 -4.27 -1.74
C TYR A 143 8.10 -2.96 -1.03
N ALA A 144 7.26 -2.43 -0.13
CA ALA A 144 7.53 -1.18 0.57
C ALA A 144 8.82 -1.21 1.40
N SER A 145 9.14 -2.36 2.02
CA SER A 145 10.35 -2.53 2.85
C SER A 145 11.65 -2.77 2.08
N ARG A 146 11.57 -3.09 0.79
CA ARG A 146 12.74 -3.54 0.02
C ARG A 146 13.62 -2.35 -0.38
N ARG A 147 14.92 -2.44 -0.05
CA ARG A 147 15.93 -1.49 -0.54
C ARG A 147 16.10 -1.60 -2.06
N VAL A 148 16.31 -0.46 -2.72
CA VAL A 148 16.48 -0.39 -4.17
C VAL A 148 17.97 -0.35 -4.52
N PHE A 149 18.40 -1.27 -5.38
CA PHE A 149 19.75 -1.35 -5.91
C PHE A 149 19.77 -1.03 -7.42
N SER A 150 20.94 -0.75 -7.97
CA SER A 150 21.10 -0.35 -9.39
C SER A 150 20.81 -1.46 -10.40
N ASP A 151 20.90 -2.71 -9.97
CA ASP A 151 20.64 -3.92 -10.76
C ASP A 151 19.17 -4.38 -10.71
N ASN A 152 18.30 -3.68 -9.96
CA ASN A 152 16.88 -4.01 -9.90
C ASN A 152 16.20 -3.84 -11.27
N LEU A 153 15.27 -4.74 -11.58
CA LEU A 153 14.45 -4.64 -12.79
C LEU A 153 13.53 -3.39 -12.74
N PRO A 154 13.24 -2.74 -13.88
CA PRO A 154 12.30 -1.63 -13.89
C PRO A 154 10.88 -2.10 -13.55
N PRO A 155 10.01 -1.25 -12.98
CA PRO A 155 8.66 -1.65 -12.54
C PRO A 155 7.77 -2.28 -13.62
N TRP A 156 7.89 -1.84 -14.87
CA TRP A 156 7.14 -2.40 -16.01
C TRP A 156 7.71 -3.71 -16.54
N ASN A 157 8.83 -4.20 -16.01
CA ASN A 157 9.34 -5.52 -16.36
C ASN A 157 8.43 -6.60 -15.76
N PRO A 158 7.94 -7.60 -16.52
CA PRO A 158 7.06 -8.64 -16.01
C PRO A 158 7.61 -9.45 -14.81
N ARG A 159 8.94 -9.52 -14.67
CA ARG A 159 9.61 -10.22 -13.56
C ARG A 159 9.87 -9.34 -12.34
N SER A 160 9.63 -8.03 -12.42
CA SER A 160 9.75 -7.12 -11.28
C SER A 160 8.77 -7.48 -10.16
N ASP A 161 9.09 -7.09 -8.94
CA ASP A 161 8.19 -7.22 -7.80
C ASP A 161 6.89 -6.42 -8.00
N TYR A 162 6.98 -5.21 -8.58
CA TYR A 162 5.84 -4.40 -9.00
C TYR A 162 4.87 -5.17 -9.91
N SER A 163 5.39 -5.75 -11.00
CA SER A 163 4.56 -6.46 -11.98
C SER A 163 3.97 -7.75 -11.40
N GLN A 164 4.72 -8.48 -10.57
CA GLN A 164 4.22 -9.69 -9.89
C GLN A 164 3.07 -9.37 -8.93
N VAL A 165 3.17 -8.30 -8.14
CA VAL A 165 2.09 -7.88 -7.22
C VAL A 165 0.88 -7.37 -8.02
N THR A 166 1.11 -6.58 -9.07
CA THR A 166 0.05 -6.08 -9.96
C THR A 166 -0.73 -7.22 -10.62
N TYR A 167 -0.02 -8.25 -11.09
CA TYR A 167 -0.65 -9.45 -11.66
C TYR A 167 -1.59 -10.12 -10.65
N ARG A 168 -1.12 -10.38 -9.42
CA ARG A 168 -1.97 -11.02 -8.38
C ARG A 168 -3.15 -10.14 -7.95
N HIS A 169 -2.97 -8.81 -7.95
CA HIS A 169 -4.04 -7.85 -7.71
C HIS A 169 -5.16 -7.96 -8.76
N LEU A 170 -4.81 -8.17 -10.03
CA LEU A 170 -5.78 -8.39 -11.10
C LEU A 170 -6.45 -9.78 -11.00
N GLU A 171 -5.69 -10.83 -10.64
CA GLU A 171 -6.25 -12.17 -10.47
C GLU A 171 -7.36 -12.20 -9.42
N ILE A 172 -7.17 -11.48 -8.30
CA ILE A 172 -8.19 -11.42 -7.27
C ILE A 172 -9.43 -10.66 -7.75
N GLU A 173 -9.27 -9.56 -8.49
CA GLU A 173 -10.39 -8.80 -9.08
C GLU A 173 -11.26 -9.67 -9.99
N CYS A 174 -10.63 -10.51 -10.81
CA CYS A 174 -11.29 -11.48 -11.68
C CYS A 174 -12.05 -12.56 -10.89
N SER A 175 -11.54 -12.92 -9.71
CA SER A 175 -12.14 -13.98 -8.88
C SER A 175 -13.30 -13.51 -8.00
N VAL A 176 -13.38 -12.22 -7.67
CA VAL A 176 -14.38 -11.66 -6.73
C VAL A 176 -15.74 -11.44 -7.42
N PRO A 177 -16.82 -12.12 -7.00
CA PRO A 177 -18.16 -11.95 -7.53
C PRO A 177 -18.69 -10.51 -7.42
N LEU A 178 -19.50 -10.11 -8.40
CA LEU A 178 -20.12 -8.77 -8.46
C LEU A 178 -20.84 -8.37 -7.16
N LYS A 179 -21.52 -9.30 -6.49
CA LYS A 179 -22.23 -9.04 -5.21
C LYS A 179 -21.36 -8.53 -4.05
N TYR A 180 -20.03 -8.75 -4.15
CA TYR A 180 -19.06 -8.27 -3.17
C TYR A 180 -18.32 -7.02 -3.64
N ARG A 181 -18.62 -6.51 -4.84
CA ARG A 181 -18.09 -5.22 -5.29
C ARG A 181 -18.91 -4.09 -4.69
N PHE A 182 -18.26 -2.96 -4.48
CA PHE A 182 -18.86 -1.77 -3.88
C PHE A 182 -20.22 -1.40 -4.49
N SER A 183 -20.29 -1.33 -5.83
CA SER A 183 -21.51 -0.90 -6.56
C SER A 183 -22.75 -1.77 -6.28
N ALA A 184 -22.58 -3.05 -5.99
CA ALA A 184 -23.69 -3.97 -5.74
C ALA A 184 -24.08 -4.06 -4.27
N ASN A 185 -23.16 -3.71 -3.36
CA ASN A 185 -23.29 -4.02 -1.94
C ASN A 185 -24.05 -2.95 -1.14
N GLN A 186 -24.08 -1.71 -1.63
CA GLN A 186 -24.86 -0.60 -1.06
C GLN A 186 -24.59 -0.40 0.45
N VAL A 187 -23.33 -0.53 0.86
CA VAL A 187 -22.90 -0.37 2.27
C VAL A 187 -23.30 1.00 2.83
N ASP A 188 -23.27 2.03 1.99
CA ASP A 188 -23.65 3.42 2.30
C ASP A 188 -25.14 3.62 2.66
N LYS A 189 -25.97 2.62 2.33
CA LYS A 189 -27.42 2.59 2.62
C LYS A 189 -27.79 1.74 3.83
N GLN A 190 -26.81 1.10 4.47
CA GLN A 190 -27.05 0.30 5.65
C GLN A 190 -27.22 1.19 6.89
N THR A 191 -27.71 0.62 7.99
CA THR A 191 -27.77 1.32 9.29
C THR A 191 -26.60 0.91 10.19
N PRO A 192 -26.18 1.77 11.14
CA PRO A 192 -25.15 1.42 12.13
C PRO A 192 -25.46 0.09 12.84
N GLU A 193 -26.70 -0.13 13.28
CA GLU A 193 -27.13 -1.32 14.01
C GLU A 193 -26.96 -2.59 13.17
N THR A 194 -27.34 -2.52 11.89
CA THR A 194 -27.22 -3.64 10.95
C THR A 194 -25.75 -4.02 10.73
N LEU A 195 -24.87 -3.02 10.63
CA LEU A 195 -23.44 -3.24 10.51
C LEU A 195 -22.84 -3.87 11.76
N GLN A 196 -23.25 -3.40 12.95
CA GLN A 196 -22.78 -3.94 14.23
C GLN A 196 -23.27 -5.38 14.46
N GLN A 197 -24.52 -5.68 14.12
CA GLN A 197 -25.10 -7.02 14.28
C GLN A 197 -24.46 -8.05 13.32
N ASN A 198 -24.02 -7.61 12.14
CA ASN A 198 -23.44 -8.50 11.12
C ASN A 198 -21.96 -8.18 10.83
N ARG A 199 -21.16 -7.96 11.88
CA ARG A 199 -19.71 -7.73 11.74
C ARG A 199 -18.97 -8.88 11.06
N GLY A 200 -19.46 -10.11 11.19
CA GLY A 200 -18.90 -11.29 10.54
C GLY A 200 -18.93 -11.22 9.00
N TYR A 201 -19.83 -10.42 8.43
CA TYR A 201 -19.86 -10.13 6.99
C TYR A 201 -19.20 -8.80 6.66
N TRP A 202 -19.58 -7.73 7.37
CA TRP A 202 -19.17 -6.36 7.05
C TRP A 202 -17.69 -6.09 7.31
N GLY A 203 -17.11 -6.68 8.35
CA GLY A 203 -15.68 -6.56 8.64
C GLY A 203 -14.82 -7.10 7.49
N PRO A 204 -15.00 -8.37 7.07
CA PRO A 204 -14.30 -8.94 5.93
C PRO A 204 -14.56 -8.23 4.60
N TYR A 205 -15.77 -7.73 4.39
CA TYR A 205 -16.11 -6.92 3.22
C TYR A 205 -15.30 -5.62 3.18
N LEU A 206 -15.31 -4.84 4.26
CA LEU A 206 -14.56 -3.58 4.37
C LEU A 206 -13.06 -3.81 4.27
N PHE A 207 -12.55 -4.86 4.93
CA PHE A 207 -11.18 -5.32 4.77
C PHE A 207 -10.85 -5.59 3.30
N THR A 208 -11.74 -6.32 2.60
CA THR A 208 -11.56 -6.65 1.18
C THR A 208 -11.46 -5.39 0.32
N GLN A 209 -12.37 -4.43 0.50
CA GLN A 209 -12.37 -3.20 -0.30
C GLN A 209 -11.13 -2.32 -0.03
N LEU A 210 -10.78 -2.13 1.24
CA LEU A 210 -9.69 -1.23 1.63
C LEU A 210 -8.31 -1.83 1.28
N VAL A 211 -8.08 -3.10 1.58
CA VAL A 211 -6.82 -3.77 1.22
C VAL A 211 -6.67 -3.83 -0.30
N TYR A 212 -7.73 -4.17 -1.03
CA TYR A 212 -7.72 -4.14 -2.49
C TYR A 212 -7.31 -2.75 -3.02
N ALA A 213 -7.99 -1.69 -2.59
CA ALA A 213 -7.69 -0.34 -3.03
C ALA A 213 -6.28 0.14 -2.64
N SER A 214 -5.73 -0.33 -1.53
CA SER A 214 -4.40 0.10 -1.07
C SER A 214 -3.23 -0.43 -1.89
N ILE A 215 -3.38 -1.59 -2.55
CA ILE A 215 -2.30 -2.24 -3.31
C ILE A 215 -1.71 -1.31 -4.38
N PRO A 216 -2.51 -0.77 -5.33
CA PRO A 216 -2.00 0.17 -6.34
C PRO A 216 -1.51 1.49 -5.73
N VAL A 217 -2.07 1.93 -4.59
CA VAL A 217 -1.63 3.15 -3.89
C VAL A 217 -0.21 3.00 -3.36
N ILE A 218 0.11 1.86 -2.72
CA ILE A 218 1.46 1.62 -2.18
C ILE A 218 2.45 1.36 -3.31
N LEU A 219 2.09 0.54 -4.31
CA LEU A 219 2.96 0.24 -5.46
C LEU A 219 3.37 1.51 -6.23
N ASN A 220 2.47 2.48 -6.31
CA ASN A 220 2.70 3.73 -7.03
C ASN A 220 2.96 4.91 -6.09
N HIS A 221 3.14 4.69 -4.79
CA HIS A 221 3.37 5.77 -3.83
C HIS A 221 4.54 6.63 -4.31
N PRO A 222 4.40 7.97 -4.45
CA PRO A 222 5.37 8.81 -5.15
C PRO A 222 6.80 8.58 -4.65
N PHE A 223 7.01 8.58 -3.34
CA PHE A 223 8.32 8.32 -2.72
C PHE A 223 8.93 6.96 -3.10
N LEU A 224 8.18 5.85 -2.95
CA LEU A 224 8.67 4.49 -3.26
C LEU A 224 8.93 4.31 -4.75
N LEU A 225 8.13 4.97 -5.59
CA LEU A 225 8.25 4.91 -7.03
C LEU A 225 9.46 5.73 -7.51
N SER A 226 9.73 6.93 -6.96
CA SER A 226 10.97 7.69 -7.24
C SER A 226 12.20 6.85 -7.02
N MET A 227 12.29 6.19 -5.86
CA MET A 227 13.46 5.41 -5.49
C MET A 227 13.76 4.32 -6.51
N ARG A 228 12.71 3.68 -7.06
CA ARG A 228 12.84 2.63 -8.08
C ARG A 228 13.12 3.14 -9.47
N LEU A 229 12.60 4.32 -9.80
CA LEU A 229 12.76 4.93 -11.11
C LEU A 229 14.07 5.71 -11.28
N ARG A 230 14.82 5.95 -10.18
CA ARG A 230 16.02 6.79 -10.18
C ARG A 230 17.07 6.39 -11.23
N HIS A 231 17.17 5.11 -11.58
CA HIS A 231 18.13 4.60 -12.59
C HIS A 231 17.53 4.44 -14.00
N PHE A 232 16.24 4.73 -14.19
CA PHE A 232 15.52 4.48 -15.45
C PHE A 232 15.02 5.76 -16.14
N ARG A 233 15.55 6.92 -15.75
CA ARG A 233 15.06 8.25 -16.14
C ARG A 233 14.89 8.42 -17.65
N HIS A 234 15.84 7.92 -18.44
CA HIS A 234 15.82 8.06 -19.91
C HIS A 234 15.02 6.97 -20.65
N THR A 235 14.51 5.97 -19.92
CA THR A 235 13.85 4.78 -20.50
C THR A 235 12.42 4.61 -20.00
N MET A 236 11.91 5.58 -19.26
CA MET A 236 10.61 5.49 -18.60
C MET A 236 9.47 5.61 -19.61
N PRO A 237 8.59 4.60 -19.73
CA PRO A 237 7.43 4.70 -20.59
C PRO A 237 6.44 5.74 -20.05
N GLU A 238 6.02 6.68 -20.89
CA GLU A 238 5.03 7.70 -20.52
C GLU A 238 3.70 7.07 -20.08
N SER A 239 3.27 6.00 -20.76
CA SER A 239 2.07 5.25 -20.42
C SER A 239 2.12 4.64 -19.01
N PHE A 240 3.30 4.25 -18.54
CA PHE A 240 3.49 3.74 -17.19
C PHE A 240 3.25 4.85 -16.16
N VAL A 241 3.86 6.02 -16.35
CA VAL A 241 3.70 7.17 -15.43
C VAL A 241 2.24 7.61 -15.35
N ASN A 242 1.59 7.79 -16.50
CA ASN A 242 0.19 8.19 -16.56
C ASN A 242 -0.73 7.18 -15.87
N SER A 243 -0.50 5.88 -16.08
CA SER A 243 -1.25 4.80 -15.44
C SER A 243 -1.04 4.76 -13.93
N SER A 244 0.21 4.92 -13.47
CA SER A 244 0.55 4.99 -12.05
C SER A 244 -0.21 6.10 -11.33
N PHE A 245 -0.23 7.30 -11.91
CA PHE A 245 -0.92 8.45 -11.33
C PHE A 245 -2.45 8.27 -11.26
N ASP A 246 -3.03 7.80 -12.36
CA ASP A 246 -4.46 7.51 -12.45
C ASP A 246 -4.89 6.42 -11.45
N ALA A 247 -4.06 5.39 -11.27
CA ALA A 247 -4.27 4.37 -10.25
C ALA A 247 -4.27 4.96 -8.83
N ILE A 248 -3.27 5.76 -8.45
CA ILE A 248 -3.22 6.41 -7.13
C ILE A 248 -4.48 7.25 -6.89
N THR A 249 -4.81 8.15 -7.83
CA THR A 249 -5.92 9.10 -7.68
C THR A 249 -7.25 8.38 -7.51
N ARG A 250 -7.50 7.38 -8.35
CA ARG A 250 -8.70 6.55 -8.27
C ARG A 250 -8.82 5.86 -6.93
N HIS A 251 -7.77 5.15 -6.51
CA HIS A 251 -7.84 4.28 -5.35
C HIS A 251 -7.79 5.03 -4.02
N ILE A 252 -7.08 6.17 -3.94
CA ILE A 252 -7.22 7.10 -2.81
C ILE A 252 -8.67 7.60 -2.70
N GLY A 253 -9.28 7.98 -3.82
CA GLY A 253 -10.68 8.42 -3.83
C GLY A 253 -11.62 7.36 -3.24
N TRP A 254 -11.42 6.08 -3.59
CA TRP A 254 -12.15 4.97 -2.99
C TRP A 254 -11.88 4.82 -1.50
N ILE A 255 -10.62 4.86 -1.06
CA ILE A 255 -10.28 4.73 0.38
C ILE A 255 -10.94 5.85 1.18
N MET A 256 -10.80 7.10 0.73
CA MET A 256 -11.40 8.27 1.40
C MET A 256 -12.91 8.17 1.49
N TYR A 257 -13.56 7.73 0.42
CA TYR A 257 -15.00 7.47 0.42
C TYR A 257 -15.40 6.38 1.44
N HIS A 258 -14.64 5.30 1.54
CA HIS A 258 -14.91 4.28 2.57
C HIS A 258 -14.77 4.86 3.98
N LEU A 259 -13.79 5.74 4.23
CA LEU A 259 -13.67 6.45 5.50
C LEU A 259 -14.90 7.31 5.79
N ASP A 260 -15.44 8.03 4.80
CA ASP A 260 -16.68 8.79 4.94
C ASP A 260 -17.87 7.90 5.31
N VAL A 261 -18.00 6.73 4.66
CA VAL A 261 -19.06 5.76 4.96
C VAL A 261 -18.92 5.20 6.38
N LEU A 262 -17.69 4.87 6.79
CA LEU A 262 -17.41 4.33 8.12
C LEU A 262 -17.75 5.33 9.23
N GLU A 263 -17.37 6.59 9.02
CA GLU A 263 -17.69 7.70 9.93
C GLU A 263 -19.20 7.93 10.00
N LYS A 264 -19.88 8.03 8.84
CA LYS A 264 -21.34 8.21 8.76
C LYS A 264 -22.11 7.10 9.48
N LEU A 265 -21.60 5.87 9.43
CA LEU A 265 -22.24 4.69 10.02
C LEU A 265 -21.75 4.35 11.43
N ASP A 266 -20.91 5.20 12.05
CA ASP A 266 -20.25 4.95 13.33
C ASP A 266 -19.65 3.51 13.43
N TYR A 267 -19.05 3.05 12.32
CA TYR A 267 -18.49 1.72 12.26
C TYR A 267 -17.03 1.72 12.72
N ARG A 268 -16.81 1.26 13.95
CA ARG A 268 -15.44 1.10 14.49
C ARG A 268 -14.72 -0.10 13.89
N MET A 269 -13.71 0.21 13.08
CA MET A 269 -12.79 -0.77 12.53
C MET A 269 -11.88 -1.35 13.60
N SER A 270 -11.58 -2.64 13.48
CA SER A 270 -10.86 -3.40 14.50
C SER A 270 -9.51 -3.93 14.02
N ASP A 271 -9.10 -3.71 12.77
CA ASP A 271 -7.87 -4.27 12.22
C ASP A 271 -6.80 -3.17 12.00
N PRO A 272 -5.69 -3.15 12.75
CA PRO A 272 -4.63 -2.15 12.60
C PRO A 272 -3.94 -2.17 11.23
N THR A 273 -4.10 -3.23 10.43
CA THR A 273 -3.68 -3.24 9.02
C THR A 273 -4.32 -2.09 8.24
N LEU A 274 -5.59 -1.82 8.52
CA LEU A 274 -6.35 -0.81 7.80
C LEU A 274 -5.97 0.61 8.24
N ALA A 275 -5.48 0.78 9.48
CA ALA A 275 -4.88 2.02 9.92
C ALA A 275 -3.60 2.35 9.12
N HIS A 276 -2.77 1.35 8.82
CA HIS A 276 -1.57 1.58 8.01
C HIS A 276 -1.91 2.04 6.58
N ILE A 277 -2.98 1.51 5.98
CA ILE A 277 -3.49 1.99 4.69
C ILE A 277 -3.84 3.49 4.78
N VAL A 278 -4.53 3.90 5.84
CA VAL A 278 -4.86 5.31 6.08
C VAL A 278 -3.60 6.16 6.28
N ALA A 279 -2.58 5.63 6.96
CA ALA A 279 -1.30 6.33 7.12
C ALA A 279 -0.57 6.53 5.77
N VAL A 280 -0.55 5.52 4.90
CA VAL A 280 0.00 5.64 3.53
C VAL A 280 -0.77 6.67 2.70
N VAL A 281 -2.10 6.71 2.80
CA VAL A 281 -2.90 7.72 2.10
C VAL A 281 -2.62 9.12 2.65
N ALA A 282 -2.44 9.24 3.97
CA ALA A 282 -2.07 10.49 4.62
C ALA A 282 -0.72 11.02 4.12
N THR A 283 0.30 10.18 3.91
CA THR A 283 1.59 10.64 3.39
C THR A 283 1.46 11.23 1.98
N ILE A 284 0.60 10.67 1.12
CA ILE A 284 0.33 11.20 -0.22
C ILE A 284 -0.44 12.53 -0.13
N HIS A 285 -1.46 12.62 0.72
CA HIS A 285 -2.17 13.87 0.97
C HIS A 285 -1.27 14.97 1.56
N LEU A 286 -0.33 14.60 2.43
CA LEU A 286 0.66 15.52 2.97
C LEU A 286 1.55 16.06 1.85
N GLN A 287 2.05 15.20 0.97
CA GLN A 287 2.84 15.63 -0.20
C GLN A 287 2.03 16.57 -1.12
N HIS A 288 0.78 16.22 -1.42
CA HIS A 288 -0.11 17.05 -2.24
C HIS A 288 -0.54 18.37 -1.56
N SER A 289 -0.32 18.53 -0.26
CA SER A 289 -0.63 19.79 0.46
C SER A 289 0.35 20.94 0.15
N PHE A 290 1.40 20.66 -0.61
CA PHE A 290 2.43 21.64 -1.01
C PHE A 290 2.45 21.93 -2.52
N VAL A 291 1.45 21.46 -3.26
CA VAL A 291 1.29 21.81 -4.68
C VAL A 291 0.91 23.29 -4.85
N GLU A 292 1.24 23.87 -6.00
CA GLU A 292 0.91 25.26 -6.32
C GLU A 292 -0.60 25.47 -6.45
N ASP A 293 -1.30 24.52 -7.09
CA ASP A 293 -2.75 24.55 -7.29
C ASP A 293 -3.49 24.66 -5.94
N PHE A 294 -4.21 25.77 -5.77
CA PHE A 294 -4.89 26.07 -4.51
C PHE A 294 -6.00 25.06 -4.18
N ALA A 295 -6.81 24.66 -5.17
CA ALA A 295 -7.95 23.78 -4.93
C ALA A 295 -7.49 22.36 -4.56
N LEU A 296 -6.48 21.85 -5.28
CA LEU A 296 -5.86 20.56 -5.01
C LEU A 296 -5.17 20.55 -3.64
N ARG A 297 -4.45 21.62 -3.31
CA ARG A 297 -3.79 21.80 -2.02
C ARG A 297 -4.78 21.82 -0.85
N GLU A 298 -5.86 22.60 -0.94
CA GLU A 298 -6.86 22.64 0.13
C GLU A 298 -7.58 21.30 0.29
N LYS A 299 -7.90 20.63 -0.82
CA LYS A 299 -8.45 19.26 -0.79
C LYS A 299 -7.47 18.27 -0.15
N ALA A 300 -6.18 18.39 -0.46
CA ALA A 300 -5.15 17.52 0.09
C ALA A 300 -4.95 17.74 1.60
N LYS A 301 -4.96 19.00 2.07
CA LYS A 301 -4.93 19.31 3.50
C LYS A 301 -6.14 18.74 4.23
N ALA A 302 -7.34 18.92 3.69
CA ALA A 302 -8.55 18.34 4.27
C ALA A 302 -8.48 16.80 4.32
N GLY A 303 -7.95 16.17 3.26
CA GLY A 303 -7.71 14.73 3.22
C GLY A 303 -6.71 14.26 4.28
N PHE A 304 -5.60 14.98 4.44
CA PHE A 304 -4.59 14.70 5.47
C PHE A 304 -5.18 14.76 6.88
N GLU A 305 -5.89 15.85 7.22
CA GLU A 305 -6.51 16.02 8.53
C GLU A 305 -7.56 14.94 8.82
N LYS A 306 -8.36 14.55 7.81
CA LYS A 306 -9.31 13.43 7.95
C LYS A 306 -8.61 12.12 8.28
N CYS A 307 -7.53 11.79 7.55
CA CYS A 307 -6.74 10.60 7.84
C CYS A 307 -6.14 10.64 9.26
N LEU A 308 -5.64 11.81 9.67
CA LEU A 308 -5.05 12.00 10.99
C LEU A 308 -6.10 11.80 12.10
N GLU A 309 -7.27 12.40 11.98
CA GLU A 309 -8.36 12.25 12.95
C GLU A 309 -8.88 10.80 13.03
N PHE A 310 -8.96 10.11 11.89
CA PHE A 310 -9.31 8.69 11.85
C PHE A 310 -8.31 7.84 12.64
N LEU A 311 -7.00 8.06 12.42
CA LEU A 311 -5.93 7.36 13.15
C LEU A 311 -5.93 7.72 14.63
N ARG A 312 -6.20 8.98 14.99
CA ARG A 312 -6.33 9.42 16.39
C ARG A 312 -7.42 8.64 17.11
N CYS A 313 -8.60 8.49 16.49
CA CYS A 313 -9.72 7.73 17.05
C CYS A 313 -9.40 6.25 17.20
N MET A 314 -8.81 5.63 16.17
CA MET A 314 -8.45 4.21 16.22
C MET A 314 -7.28 3.92 17.18
N GLY A 315 -6.37 4.87 17.34
CA GLY A 315 -5.25 4.84 18.28
C GLY A 315 -5.67 4.78 19.75
N LEU A 316 -6.93 5.11 20.08
CA LEU A 316 -7.48 4.90 21.43
C LEU A 316 -7.58 3.43 21.82
N THR A 317 -7.62 2.52 20.83
CA THR A 317 -7.67 1.07 21.05
C THR A 317 -6.33 0.40 20.73
N TRP A 318 -5.63 0.87 19.70
CA TRP A 318 -4.43 0.24 19.17
C TRP A 318 -3.22 1.14 19.39
N HIS A 319 -2.32 0.75 20.30
CA HIS A 319 -1.13 1.55 20.62
C HIS A 319 -0.24 1.79 19.39
N GLY A 320 -0.07 0.78 18.53
CA GLY A 320 0.65 0.94 17.27
C GLY A 320 0.02 1.97 16.33
N VAL A 321 -1.31 2.13 16.35
CA VAL A 321 -1.99 3.14 15.54
C VAL A 321 -1.82 4.54 16.13
N ALA A 322 -1.80 4.67 17.46
CA ALA A 322 -1.44 5.93 18.11
C ALA A 322 0.00 6.37 17.73
N ALA A 323 0.93 5.42 17.62
CA ALA A 323 2.28 5.69 17.13
C ALA A 323 2.28 6.13 15.65
N MET A 324 1.50 5.50 14.77
CA MET A 324 1.34 5.93 13.37
C MET A 324 0.85 7.39 13.27
N HIS A 325 -0.16 7.75 14.07
CA HIS A 325 -0.68 9.12 14.16
C HIS A 325 0.42 10.11 14.57
N GLU A 326 1.19 9.79 15.61
CA GLU A 326 2.27 10.66 16.09
C GLU A 326 3.42 10.77 15.08
N ASN A 327 3.79 9.67 14.41
CA ASN A 327 4.80 9.67 13.37
C ASN A 327 4.38 10.55 12.18
N LEU A 328 3.11 10.54 11.77
CA LEU A 328 2.60 11.45 10.74
C LEU A 328 2.65 12.92 11.16
N ARG A 329 2.36 13.24 12.42
CA ARG A 329 2.50 14.60 12.95
C ARG A 329 3.96 15.05 12.92
N LYS A 330 4.89 14.21 13.37
CA LYS A 330 6.33 14.48 13.30
C LYS A 330 6.78 14.69 11.85
N LEU A 331 6.27 13.88 10.93
CA LEU A 331 6.55 14.02 9.51
C LEU A 331 6.05 15.38 8.97
N GLN A 332 4.82 15.77 9.28
CA GLN A 332 4.28 17.10 8.92
C GLN A 332 5.13 18.23 9.50
N GLN A 333 5.58 18.12 10.74
CA GLN A 333 6.44 19.11 11.41
C GLN A 333 7.88 19.13 10.87
N SER A 334 8.35 18.05 10.25
CA SER A 334 9.69 17.96 9.67
C SER A 334 9.86 18.78 8.39
N ILE A 335 8.76 19.28 7.83
CA ILE A 335 8.75 19.99 6.55
C ILE A 335 9.38 21.37 6.73
N GLN A 336 10.48 21.61 6.02
CA GLN A 336 11.21 22.89 6.04
C GLN A 336 11.03 23.59 4.69
N VAL A 337 10.77 24.90 4.72
CA VAL A 337 10.75 25.75 3.53
C VAL A 337 12.15 26.29 3.30
N VAL A 338 12.79 25.86 2.23
CA VAL A 338 14.10 26.35 1.78
C VAL A 338 13.86 27.48 0.76
N PRO A 339 14.18 28.75 1.08
CA PRO A 339 14.15 29.83 0.12
C PRO A 339 15.25 29.60 -0.92
N LEU A 340 14.90 29.42 -2.20
CA LEU A 340 15.90 29.48 -3.25
C LEU A 340 16.42 30.91 -3.32
N ALA A 341 17.73 31.09 -3.11
CA ALA A 341 18.38 32.37 -3.32
C ALA A 341 18.11 32.80 -4.77
N SER A 342 17.39 33.91 -4.93
CA SER A 342 17.13 34.51 -6.23
C SER A 342 18.45 35.01 -6.80
N GLY A 343 19.07 34.18 -7.64
CA GLY A 343 20.10 34.64 -8.56
C GLY A 343 19.44 35.55 -9.58
N ASP A 344 19.92 36.79 -9.62
CA ASP A 344 19.64 37.86 -10.59
C ASP A 344 18.61 38.94 -10.17
N PRO A 345 19.04 40.19 -9.86
CA PRO A 345 18.17 41.32 -9.47
C PRO A 345 17.22 41.86 -10.56
N GLY A 346 17.06 41.19 -11.71
CA GLY A 346 16.39 41.75 -12.89
C GLY A 346 15.02 41.18 -13.25
N LEU A 347 14.60 40.05 -12.68
CA LEU A 347 13.37 39.36 -13.07
C LEU A 347 12.50 39.08 -11.84
N THR A 348 11.35 39.75 -11.74
CA THR A 348 10.26 39.44 -10.79
C THR A 348 9.65 38.07 -11.12
N ARG A 349 10.39 37.00 -10.83
CA ARG A 349 9.88 35.64 -10.79
C ARG A 349 9.51 35.34 -9.32
N PRO A 350 8.32 34.81 -9.03
CA PRO A 350 7.98 34.45 -7.65
C PRO A 350 9.07 33.54 -7.09
N ALA A 351 9.55 33.86 -5.88
CA ALA A 351 10.59 33.10 -5.19
C ALA A 351 10.14 31.64 -5.11
N ARG A 352 10.82 30.77 -5.85
CA ARG A 352 10.49 29.35 -5.90
C ARG A 352 10.85 28.76 -4.54
N GLN A 353 9.86 28.22 -3.83
CA GLN A 353 10.06 27.61 -2.53
C GLN A 353 10.36 26.12 -2.74
N LYS A 354 11.50 25.66 -2.22
CA LYS A 354 11.78 24.23 -2.11
C LYS A 354 11.35 23.75 -0.73
N PHE A 355 10.84 22.54 -0.64
CA PHE A 355 10.46 21.96 0.65
C PHE A 355 11.19 20.65 0.85
N SER A 356 11.85 20.48 1.98
CA SER A 356 12.47 19.22 2.38
C SER A 356 11.65 18.51 3.44
N ILE A 357 11.64 17.18 3.45
CA ILE A 357 10.93 16.35 4.42
C ILE A 357 11.83 15.23 4.95
N ASP A 358 11.60 14.76 6.20
CA ASP A 358 12.31 13.61 6.76
C ASP A 358 11.93 12.32 6.03
N THR A 359 12.83 11.85 5.16
CA THR A 359 12.57 10.75 4.24
C THR A 359 12.80 9.37 4.82
N ARG A 360 13.62 9.28 5.86
CA ARG A 360 13.71 8.08 6.67
C ARG A 360 12.40 7.86 7.42
N LEU A 361 11.89 8.90 8.10
CA LEU A 361 10.59 8.82 8.77
C LEU A 361 9.44 8.54 7.78
N LEU A 362 9.46 9.16 6.59
CA LEU A 362 8.50 8.85 5.53
C LEU A 362 8.56 7.37 5.14
N TRP A 363 9.74 6.82 4.88
CA TRP A 363 9.90 5.40 4.55
C TRP A 363 9.38 4.52 5.70
N ASP A 364 9.78 4.79 6.93
CA ASP A 364 9.37 4.00 8.08
C ASP A 364 7.83 3.98 8.26
N ILE A 365 7.14 5.09 7.97
CA ILE A 365 5.65 5.13 7.95
C ILE A 365 5.08 4.26 6.82
N LEU A 366 5.73 4.18 5.66
CA LEU A 366 5.29 3.33 4.55
C LEU A 366 5.53 1.83 4.81
N CYS A 367 6.43 1.51 5.73
CA CYS A 367 6.72 0.15 6.15
C CYS A 367 5.90 -0.24 7.38
N TYR A 368 4.90 -1.12 7.21
CA TYR A 368 3.94 -1.53 8.26
C TYR A 368 4.58 -1.84 9.63
N GLU A 369 5.71 -2.53 9.65
CA GLU A 369 6.39 -2.97 10.88
C GLU A 369 7.04 -1.84 11.68
N GLN A 370 7.39 -0.76 10.99
CA GLN A 370 8.07 0.40 11.53
C GLN A 370 7.04 1.50 11.85
N ALA A 371 6.00 1.62 11.01
CA ALA A 371 4.94 2.61 11.15
C ALA A 371 4.28 2.63 12.54
N GLY A 372 4.11 1.45 13.15
CA GLY A 372 3.50 1.29 14.47
C GLY A 372 4.46 1.44 15.66
N ARG A 373 5.74 1.79 15.44
CA ARG A 373 6.72 1.97 16.51
C ARG A 373 6.79 3.43 16.95
N PRO A 374 6.91 3.71 18.26
CA PRO A 374 7.19 5.07 18.73
C PRO A 374 8.56 5.48 18.21
N ASP A 375 8.63 6.66 17.59
CA ASP A 375 9.82 7.15 16.88
C ASP A 375 10.28 6.12 15.87
N ALA A 376 9.64 6.06 14.70
CA ALA A 376 9.99 5.12 13.63
C ALA A 376 11.51 5.04 13.29
N ARG A 377 12.28 6.03 13.77
CA ARG A 377 13.74 6.16 13.93
C ARG A 377 14.47 5.13 14.82
N ALA A 378 13.80 4.44 15.75
CA ALA A 378 14.46 3.57 16.71
C ALA A 378 14.53 2.13 16.19
N ASP A 379 15.73 1.67 15.83
CA ASP A 379 16.07 0.25 15.71
C ASP A 379 16.01 -0.41 17.09
N GLY A 380 14.80 -0.49 17.66
CA GLY A 380 14.48 -1.15 18.91
C GLY A 380 14.56 -2.66 18.74
N SER A 381 15.78 -3.17 18.55
CA SER A 381 16.05 -4.59 18.67
C SER A 381 15.83 -5.02 20.13
N ILE A 382 15.32 -6.23 20.37
CA ILE A 382 15.36 -6.83 21.71
C ILE A 382 16.78 -6.96 22.27
N TYR A 383 17.77 -6.88 21.38
CA TYR A 383 19.18 -6.90 21.73
C TYR A 383 19.77 -5.49 21.88
N SER A 384 18.96 -4.42 21.81
CA SER A 384 19.43 -3.06 22.02
C SER A 384 20.08 -2.96 23.41
N GLY A 385 21.37 -2.59 23.44
CA GLY A 385 22.20 -2.57 24.65
C GLY A 385 22.81 -3.92 25.07
N LEU A 386 22.43 -5.03 24.43
CA LEU A 386 23.00 -6.38 24.67
C LEU A 386 23.88 -6.87 23.53
N ALA A 387 23.55 -6.53 22.28
CA ALA A 387 24.38 -6.79 21.12
C ALA A 387 25.34 -5.62 20.91
N SER A 388 26.64 -5.87 21.00
CA SER A 388 27.66 -4.94 20.53
C SER A 388 27.66 -4.93 19.00
N THR A 389 27.24 -3.84 18.40
CA THR A 389 27.42 -3.63 16.95
C THR A 389 28.91 -3.36 16.73
N HIS A 390 29.64 -4.36 16.21
CA HIS A 390 30.95 -4.10 15.61
C HIS A 390 30.68 -3.28 14.34
N LEU A 391 30.76 -1.95 14.46
CA LEU A 391 30.83 -1.07 13.31
C LEU A 391 32.20 -1.31 12.65
N ASP A 392 32.22 -2.10 11.58
CA ASP A 392 33.38 -2.12 10.68
C ASP A 392 33.47 -0.74 10.00
N PRO A 393 34.53 0.05 10.25
CA PRO A 393 34.64 1.41 9.71
C PRO A 393 34.94 1.44 8.20
N ALA A 394 34.98 0.29 7.51
CA ALA A 394 35.34 0.17 6.10
C ALA A 394 34.15 0.06 5.13
N ARG A 395 32.91 0.13 5.63
CA ARG A 395 31.70 0.26 4.80
C ARG A 395 30.86 1.42 5.30
N GLY A 396 31.39 2.63 5.13
CA GLY A 396 30.53 3.80 4.98
C GLY A 396 29.70 3.59 3.73
N THR A 397 28.49 3.06 3.88
CA THR A 397 27.44 3.42 2.93
C THR A 397 27.21 4.89 3.17
N ASP A 398 27.55 5.72 2.19
CA ASP A 398 27.01 7.06 2.02
C ASP A 398 25.47 6.97 1.98
N ASP A 399 24.86 6.79 3.15
CA ASP A 399 23.45 7.09 3.39
C ASP A 399 23.45 8.50 3.96
N ASP A 400 23.97 9.43 3.17
CA ASP A 400 23.71 10.85 3.36
C ASP A 400 22.20 10.98 3.26
N GLY A 401 21.60 11.47 4.35
CA GLY A 401 20.19 11.78 4.41
C GLY A 401 19.92 12.99 3.53
N ASP A 402 19.95 12.78 2.22
CA ASP A 402 19.59 13.78 1.23
C ASP A 402 18.13 14.17 1.50
N GLY A 403 17.90 15.44 1.83
CA GLY A 403 16.55 15.97 1.93
C GLY A 403 15.86 15.82 0.57
N TYR A 404 14.70 15.17 0.55
CA TYR A 404 13.96 15.01 -0.70
C TYR A 404 13.09 16.25 -0.91
N ASP A 405 13.22 16.86 -2.10
CA ASP A 405 12.36 17.96 -2.53
C ASP A 405 10.92 17.46 -2.73
N LEU A 406 9.96 18.02 -1.99
CA LEU A 406 8.53 17.81 -2.23
C LEU A 406 8.14 18.49 -3.54
N VAL A 407 8.19 17.75 -4.64
CA VAL A 407 7.71 18.27 -5.93
C VAL A 407 6.20 18.11 -5.99
N GLY A 408 5.50 19.24 -5.96
CA GLY A 408 4.07 19.28 -6.18
C GLY A 408 3.72 18.86 -7.61
N SER A 409 2.84 17.87 -7.74
CA SER A 409 2.29 17.35 -9.00
C SER A 409 1.32 18.36 -9.65
N ALA A 410 1.86 19.49 -10.10
CA ALA A 410 1.18 20.40 -11.00
C ALA A 410 1.31 19.88 -12.44
N GLY A 411 0.36 19.05 -12.83
CA GLY A 411 0.23 18.65 -14.22
C GLY A 411 -0.68 17.45 -14.47
N ILE A 412 -1.68 17.69 -15.33
CA ILE A 412 -1.95 16.86 -16.52
C ILE A 412 -3.15 15.90 -16.41
N ILE A 413 -4.28 16.37 -16.94
CA ILE A 413 -5.47 15.60 -17.28
C ILE A 413 -5.74 15.76 -18.78
N GLY A 414 -6.03 14.64 -19.46
CA GLY A 414 -6.79 14.66 -20.70
C GLY A 414 -6.57 13.45 -21.60
N HIS A 415 -7.45 12.43 -21.54
CA HIS A 415 -7.78 11.66 -22.74
C HIS A 415 -9.16 10.98 -22.63
N LYS A 416 -9.99 11.16 -23.65
CA LYS A 416 -11.29 10.49 -23.82
C LYS A 416 -11.02 9.12 -24.41
N ASN A 417 -11.46 8.04 -23.74
CA ASN A 417 -11.94 6.78 -24.34
C ASN A 417 -12.10 5.71 -23.24
N VAL A 418 -13.18 5.78 -22.44
CA VAL A 418 -13.65 4.63 -21.66
C VAL A 418 -15.18 4.55 -21.78
N PRO A 419 -15.74 3.38 -22.15
CA PRO A 419 -17.18 3.16 -22.29
C PRO A 419 -17.99 3.40 -21.00
N LYS A 420 -19.27 3.72 -21.17
CA LYS A 420 -20.23 4.00 -20.09
C LYS A 420 -20.65 2.72 -19.34
N ASP A 421 -20.86 2.89 -18.04
CA ASP A 421 -21.45 1.99 -17.03
C ASP A 421 -20.50 1.11 -16.18
N MET A 422 -19.58 1.78 -15.47
CA MET A 422 -19.06 1.41 -14.14
C MET A 422 -18.57 2.72 -13.47
N PRO A 423 -18.83 3.01 -12.18
CA PRO A 423 -18.29 4.22 -11.57
C PRO A 423 -16.77 4.08 -11.45
N LEU A 424 -16.02 4.76 -12.33
CA LEU A 424 -14.55 4.79 -12.27
C LEU A 424 -14.03 5.51 -11.02
N TYR A 425 -14.84 6.40 -10.44
CA TYR A 425 -14.51 7.21 -9.29
C TYR A 425 -15.58 7.05 -8.20
N ALA A 426 -15.18 7.26 -6.95
CA ALA A 426 -16.09 7.16 -5.82
C ALA A 426 -17.21 8.23 -5.87
N PRO A 427 -18.45 7.90 -5.42
CA PRO A 427 -19.55 8.86 -5.41
C PRO A 427 -19.23 10.11 -4.56
N GLY A 428 -19.58 11.30 -5.05
CA GLY A 428 -19.35 12.55 -4.32
C GLY A 428 -17.91 13.07 -4.32
N GLY A 429 -16.95 12.30 -4.87
CA GLY A 429 -15.68 12.86 -5.32
C GLY A 429 -15.94 13.74 -6.52
N GLY A 430 -16.22 15.03 -6.27
CA GLY A 430 -16.81 15.97 -7.22
C GLY A 430 -16.44 15.71 -8.68
N GLU A 431 -17.46 15.65 -9.54
CA GLU A 431 -17.26 15.99 -10.94
C GLU A 431 -16.49 17.30 -10.95
N VAL A 432 -15.31 17.30 -11.56
CA VAL A 432 -14.60 18.52 -11.84
C VAL A 432 -15.46 19.29 -12.84
N SER A 433 -16.42 20.05 -12.31
CA SER A 433 -17.21 21.00 -13.07
C SER A 433 -16.29 22.18 -13.35
N HIS A 434 -15.64 22.16 -14.51
CA HIS A 434 -15.06 23.37 -15.08
C HIS A 434 -15.97 23.93 -16.18
N PRO A 435 -16.18 25.25 -16.19
CA PRO A 435 -17.14 25.90 -17.07
C PRO A 435 -16.56 25.90 -18.49
N ILE A 436 -17.33 25.42 -19.46
CA ILE A 436 -17.49 25.96 -20.82
C ILE A 436 -18.49 25.01 -21.50
N ARG A 437 -19.78 25.35 -21.36
CA ARG A 437 -20.85 24.76 -22.16
C ARG A 437 -21.11 25.68 -23.35
N GLY A 438 -20.29 25.55 -24.39
CA GLY A 438 -20.62 26.09 -25.70
C GLY A 438 -21.70 25.21 -26.34
N ARG A 439 -22.94 25.71 -26.38
CA ARG A 439 -24.08 25.06 -27.05
C ARG A 439 -24.02 25.31 -28.55
N VAL A 440 -23.91 24.27 -29.37
CA VAL A 440 -24.35 24.26 -30.79
C VAL A 440 -24.75 22.80 -31.17
N PRO A 441 -25.57 22.56 -32.20
CA PRO A 441 -26.83 21.82 -32.08
C PRO A 441 -26.71 20.35 -32.54
N SER A 442 -27.71 19.54 -32.19
CA SER A 442 -27.95 18.24 -32.82
C SER A 442 -28.07 18.41 -34.34
N ASP A 443 -27.15 17.82 -35.09
CA ASP A 443 -27.41 17.01 -36.29
C ASP A 443 -26.09 16.72 -37.02
N ALA A 444 -25.61 15.48 -36.93
CA ALA A 444 -24.74 14.83 -37.92
C ALA A 444 -24.52 13.35 -37.53
N SER A 445 -25.57 12.55 -37.64
CA SER A 445 -25.41 11.09 -37.80
C SER A 445 -24.88 10.83 -39.20
N GLY A 446 -23.70 10.24 -39.30
CA GLY A 446 -23.17 9.69 -40.55
C GLY A 446 -21.72 10.09 -40.80
N LEU A 447 -20.79 9.23 -40.36
CA LEU A 447 -19.47 8.97 -40.98
C LEU A 447 -18.69 8.02 -40.07
N LEU A 448 -19.23 6.80 -39.92
CA LEU A 448 -18.54 5.64 -39.36
C LEU A 448 -18.56 4.60 -40.49
N GLY A 449 -17.66 4.78 -41.45
CA GLY A 449 -17.72 4.01 -42.69
C GLY A 449 -16.74 4.44 -43.76
N SER A 450 -15.47 4.68 -43.40
CA SER A 450 -14.33 4.61 -44.32
C SER A 450 -13.09 5.16 -43.63
N LEU A 451 -12.25 4.29 -43.07
CA LEU A 451 -10.81 4.50 -42.86
C LEU A 451 -10.20 3.15 -42.44
N GLN A 452 -10.49 2.13 -43.25
CA GLN A 452 -9.76 0.86 -43.28
C GLN A 452 -9.44 0.58 -44.75
N GLN A 453 -8.66 1.48 -45.33
CA GLN A 453 -7.95 1.30 -46.60
C GLN A 453 -6.93 2.44 -46.71
N ASN A 454 -5.71 2.10 -47.12
CA ASN A 454 -4.57 2.98 -47.42
C ASN A 454 -3.47 3.07 -46.34
N ILE A 455 -3.03 1.92 -45.83
CA ILE A 455 -1.60 1.69 -45.62
C ILE A 455 -1.03 1.27 -46.97
N GLN A 456 -0.51 2.23 -47.76
CA GLN A 456 0.59 2.08 -48.72
C GLN A 456 0.77 3.43 -49.45
N GLU A 457 2.03 3.82 -49.68
CA GLU A 457 2.53 4.86 -50.59
C GLU A 457 2.96 6.22 -50.00
N GLY A 458 4.27 6.51 -50.15
CA GLY A 458 4.73 7.81 -50.62
C GLY A 458 5.48 8.71 -49.62
N PHE A 459 6.80 8.54 -49.53
CA PHE A 459 7.71 9.60 -49.09
C PHE A 459 7.82 10.66 -50.21
N GLY A 460 7.62 11.96 -49.90
CA GLY A 460 8.02 13.05 -50.81
C GLY A 460 7.37 14.43 -50.60
N SER A 461 8.15 15.34 -49.97
CA SER A 461 8.25 16.79 -50.23
C SER A 461 7.18 17.80 -49.74
N ALA A 462 7.66 18.63 -48.78
CA ALA A 462 7.52 20.09 -48.66
C ALA A 462 6.13 20.75 -48.49
N MET A 463 5.81 21.05 -47.22
CA MET A 463 5.26 22.36 -46.81
C MET A 463 5.51 22.52 -45.30
N GLU A 464 6.19 23.60 -44.91
CA GLU A 464 6.19 24.10 -43.52
C GLU A 464 4.77 24.55 -43.16
N PRO A 465 4.32 24.22 -41.94
CA PRO A 465 3.54 25.18 -41.18
C PRO A 465 4.12 25.29 -39.77
N ASP A 466 4.96 26.31 -39.58
CA ASP A 466 5.11 26.93 -38.27
C ASP A 466 3.73 27.39 -37.77
N ASN A 467 3.46 27.17 -36.48
CA ASN A 467 2.32 27.68 -35.68
C ASN A 467 1.01 26.87 -35.63
N ILE A 468 1.05 25.54 -35.48
CA ILE A 468 -0.10 24.79 -34.91
C ILE A 468 0.38 23.71 -33.93
N PHE A 469 1.14 24.08 -32.89
CA PHE A 469 1.32 23.26 -31.70
C PHE A 469 1.51 24.17 -30.48
N PRO A 470 0.72 24.03 -29.41
CA PRO A 470 1.09 24.58 -28.11
C PRO A 470 2.39 23.92 -27.63
N GLU A 471 3.35 24.73 -27.20
CA GLU A 471 4.69 24.33 -26.79
C GLU A 471 4.68 23.26 -25.67
N VAL A 472 5.47 22.20 -25.88
CA VAL A 472 5.64 21.02 -25.00
C VAL A 472 6.60 21.32 -23.84
N HIS A 473 6.32 22.35 -23.02
CA HIS A 473 7.29 22.80 -22.00
C HIS A 473 6.94 22.61 -20.52
N ASP A 474 5.80 22.01 -20.17
CA ASP A 474 5.41 21.88 -18.74
C ASP A 474 5.10 20.45 -18.25
N PHE A 475 5.44 19.41 -19.02
CA PHE A 475 5.23 18.02 -18.61
C PHE A 475 6.51 17.37 -18.07
N GLY A 476 7.67 17.75 -18.63
CA GLY A 476 8.98 17.31 -18.16
C GLY A 476 9.45 18.02 -16.90
N ARG A 477 9.07 19.28 -16.65
CA ARG A 477 9.69 20.10 -15.59
C ARG A 477 9.45 19.61 -14.15
N ALA A 478 8.29 19.03 -13.83
CA ALA A 478 8.04 18.47 -12.50
C ALA A 478 8.79 17.15 -12.27
N ILE A 479 8.94 16.32 -13.31
CA ILE A 479 9.71 15.07 -13.25
C ILE A 479 11.22 15.35 -13.32
N ASP A 480 11.66 16.31 -14.13
CA ASP A 480 13.03 16.77 -14.20
C ASP A 480 13.46 17.46 -12.91
N GLU A 481 12.64 18.27 -12.25
CA GLU A 481 12.97 18.82 -10.92
C GLU A 481 12.94 17.77 -9.80
N TRP A 482 12.14 16.72 -9.96
CA TRP A 482 12.15 15.54 -9.09
C TRP A 482 13.42 14.68 -9.27
N LEU A 483 14.15 14.87 -10.38
CA LEU A 483 15.23 13.99 -10.82
C LEU A 483 16.57 14.70 -11.13
N SER A 484 16.63 16.05 -11.16
CA SER A 484 17.80 16.86 -11.55
C SER A 484 18.70 17.28 -10.39
N LEU A 485 18.88 16.40 -9.41
CA LEU A 485 19.98 16.53 -8.45
C LEU A 485 21.29 16.14 -9.15
N ASP A 486 21.92 17.13 -9.79
CA ASP A 486 23.29 17.06 -10.27
C ASP A 486 24.24 17.24 -9.08
N TRP A 487 25.03 16.21 -8.80
CA TRP A 487 26.24 16.33 -7.98
C TRP A 487 27.28 17.10 -8.78
N GLY A 488 27.32 18.41 -8.55
CA GLY A 488 28.35 19.29 -9.06
C GLY A 488 29.73 18.88 -8.56
N ASN A 489 30.45 18.18 -9.44
CA ASN A 489 31.89 18.03 -9.44
C ASN A 489 32.56 19.36 -9.06
N THR A 490 33.15 19.47 -7.88
CA THR A 490 34.09 20.54 -7.55
C THR A 490 35.32 19.96 -6.86
N MET A 491 36.35 19.82 -7.69
CA MET A 491 37.79 19.76 -7.41
C MET A 491 38.22 19.88 -5.94
N LEU A 492 38.66 18.77 -5.33
CA LEU A 492 40.07 18.40 -5.07
C LEU A 492 40.13 17.13 -4.22
#